data_AF-A0A5X7XMX0-F1
#
_entry.id   AF-A0A5X7XMX0-F1
#
_cell.length_a   1.000
_cell.length_b   1.000
_cell.length_c   1.000
_cell.angle_alpha   90.00
_cell.angle_beta   90.00
_cell.angle_gamma   90.00
#
_symmetry.space_group_name_H-M   'P 1'
#
loop_
_entity.id
_entity.type
_entity.pdbx_description
1 polymer ?
#
loop_
_entity_poly.entity_id
_entity_poly.type
_entity_poly.pdbx_seq_one_letter_code
_entity_poly.pdbx_strand_id
1 'polypeptide(L)'
;MSKDWQILKKSLSYPFDAIRKNKREFFIWIVFTVVCGQMGIIANIIIRYYSHSIPLDQSIYIEGSSGSFYTFSIALIASALGPMFVTFFSSKLEFKTIKIISIILLIILLQLSGIIYAATQSKDLILPNSNDLTFGLTQPIIYVISIVLVGYTFGVLKLNATAHTDIDDESYIEKEDATVIDQTMATNEVTDDGKGVMI
;
A
#
# COMPACT_ATOMS: atom_id res chain seq x y z
N MET A 1 -18.02 7.68 -21.18
CA MET A 1 -17.24 7.11 -20.04
C MET A 1 -17.20 8.18 -18.95
N SER A 2 -17.63 7.88 -17.72
CA SER A 2 -17.72 8.88 -16.64
C SER A 2 -16.36 9.54 -16.36
N LYS A 3 -16.37 10.83 -15.99
CA LYS A 3 -15.19 11.59 -15.57
C LYS A 3 -14.46 10.89 -14.40
N ASP A 4 -15.22 10.29 -13.48
CA ASP A 4 -14.68 9.60 -12.29
C ASP A 4 -13.88 8.36 -12.67
N TRP A 5 -14.33 7.64 -13.71
CA TRP A 5 -13.62 6.46 -14.21
C TRP A 5 -12.26 6.82 -14.82
N GLN A 6 -12.16 7.99 -15.46
CA GLN A 6 -10.89 8.48 -15.99
C GLN A 6 -9.91 8.85 -14.88
N ILE A 7 -10.40 9.51 -13.82
CA ILE A 7 -9.58 9.88 -12.65
C ILE A 7 -9.09 8.60 -11.95
N LEU A 8 -9.99 7.63 -11.75
CA LEU A 8 -9.64 6.36 -11.11
C LEU A 8 -8.61 5.57 -11.92
N LYS A 9 -8.76 5.53 -13.25
CA LYS A 9 -7.80 4.90 -14.14
C LYS A 9 -6.43 5.58 -14.09
N LYS A 10 -6.38 6.91 -14.06
CA LYS A 10 -5.14 7.69 -13.93
C LYS A 10 -4.47 7.49 -12.57
N SER A 11 -5.26 7.51 -11.50
CA SER A 11 -4.79 7.24 -10.13
C SER A 11 -4.13 5.86 -10.03
N LEU A 12 -4.69 4.85 -10.70
CA LEU A 12 -4.09 3.52 -10.74
C LEU A 12 -2.83 3.44 -11.63
N SER A 13 -2.75 4.20 -12.73
CA SER A 13 -1.66 4.06 -13.71
C SER A 13 -0.45 4.96 -13.44
N TYR A 14 -0.66 6.16 -12.89
CA TYR A 14 0.39 7.16 -12.69
C TYR A 14 1.49 6.73 -11.72
N PRO A 15 1.21 6.01 -10.63
CA PRO A 15 2.26 5.43 -9.80
C PRO A 15 3.20 4.49 -10.58
N PHE A 16 2.68 3.72 -11.54
CA PHE A 16 3.52 2.88 -12.40
C PHE A 16 4.34 3.70 -13.40
N ASP A 17 3.82 4.83 -13.88
CA ASP A 17 4.60 5.77 -14.68
C ASP A 17 5.73 6.42 -13.85
N ALA A 18 5.45 6.79 -12.60
CA ALA A 18 6.46 7.29 -11.67
C ALA A 18 7.56 6.26 -11.40
N ILE A 19 7.21 4.98 -11.27
CA ILE A 19 8.18 3.87 -11.18
C ILE A 19 9.04 3.80 -12.45
N ARG A 20 8.42 3.88 -13.63
CA ARG A 20 9.13 3.81 -14.92
C ARG A 20 10.13 4.95 -15.07
N LYS A 21 9.78 6.16 -14.62
CA LYS A 21 10.67 7.33 -14.58
C LYS A 21 11.81 7.14 -13.58
N ASN A 22 11.56 6.47 -12.45
CA ASN A 22 12.53 6.23 -11.37
C ASN A 22 13.08 4.79 -11.34
N LYS A 23 13.27 4.16 -12.52
CA LYS A 23 13.62 2.74 -12.64
C LYS A 23 14.86 2.29 -11.85
N ARG A 24 15.86 3.17 -11.66
CA ARG A 24 17.09 2.84 -10.94
C ARG A 24 16.83 2.73 -9.44
N GLU A 25 16.12 3.70 -8.87
CA GLU A 25 15.75 3.67 -7.46
C GLU A 25 14.79 2.52 -7.18
N PHE A 26 13.85 2.24 -8.08
CA PHE A 26 12.95 1.11 -7.95
C PHE A 26 13.70 -0.24 -8.02
N PHE A 27 14.71 -0.35 -8.89
CA PHE A 27 15.57 -1.54 -8.94
C PHE A 27 16.33 -1.74 -7.61
N ILE A 28 16.91 -0.67 -7.07
CA ILE A 28 17.58 -0.69 -5.76
C ILE A 28 16.58 -1.12 -4.68
N TRP A 29 15.37 -0.56 -4.69
CA TRP A 29 14.30 -0.94 -3.76
C TRP A 29 13.95 -2.43 -3.87
N ILE A 30 13.78 -3.00 -5.07
CA ILE A 30 13.54 -4.44 -5.25
C ILE A 30 14.68 -5.26 -4.62
N VAL A 31 15.94 -4.92 -4.93
CA VAL A 31 17.10 -5.66 -4.43
C VAL A 31 17.16 -5.62 -2.91
N PHE A 32 17.09 -4.43 -2.30
CA PHE A 32 17.28 -4.30 -0.86
C PHE A 32 16.04 -4.66 -0.04
N THR A 33 14.85 -4.30 -0.51
CA THR A 33 13.62 -4.51 0.26
C THR A 33 13.01 -5.88 -0.01
N VAL A 34 13.00 -6.37 -1.26
CA VAL A 34 12.38 -7.66 -1.60
C VAL A 34 13.39 -8.79 -1.53
N VAL A 35 14.55 -8.68 -2.18
CA VAL A 35 15.52 -9.79 -2.24
C VAL A 35 16.31 -9.92 -0.94
N CYS A 36 16.99 -8.86 -0.50
CA CYS A 36 17.77 -8.89 0.73
C CYS A 36 16.87 -9.10 1.97
N GLY A 37 15.63 -8.61 1.92
CA GLY A 37 14.65 -8.89 2.95
C GLY A 37 14.38 -10.40 3.16
N GLN A 38 14.57 -11.22 2.12
CA GLN A 38 14.36 -12.67 2.16
C GLN A 38 15.62 -13.47 2.50
N MET A 39 16.73 -12.79 2.86
CA MET A 39 17.99 -13.48 3.17
C MET A 39 17.86 -14.54 4.27
N GLY A 40 16.98 -14.33 5.25
CA GLY A 40 16.70 -15.35 6.28
C GLY A 40 16.10 -16.64 5.70
N ILE A 41 15.07 -16.51 4.85
CA ILE A 41 14.45 -17.65 4.16
C ILE A 41 15.47 -18.34 3.24
N ILE A 42 16.22 -17.55 2.48
CA ILE A 42 17.25 -18.07 1.56
C ILE A 42 18.31 -18.85 2.35
N ALA A 43 18.81 -18.30 3.46
CA ALA A 43 19.79 -18.97 4.31
C ALA A 43 19.25 -20.28 4.88
N ASN A 44 18.00 -20.31 5.35
CA ASN A 44 17.35 -21.53 5.84
C ASN A 44 17.26 -22.60 4.76
N ILE A 45 16.86 -22.23 3.54
CA ILE A 45 16.79 -23.15 2.40
C ILE A 45 18.18 -23.72 2.06
N ILE A 46 19.21 -22.86 2.01
CA ILE A 46 20.58 -23.29 1.72
C ILE A 46 21.08 -24.28 2.79
N ILE A 47 20.89 -23.97 4.07
CA ILE A 47 21.31 -24.85 5.18
C ILE A 47 20.58 -26.20 5.13
N ARG A 48 19.27 -26.22 4.85
CA ARG A 48 18.51 -27.46 4.72
C ARG A 48 18.97 -28.31 3.53
N TYR A 49 19.25 -27.66 2.41
CA TYR A 49 19.73 -28.34 1.22
C TYR A 49 21.11 -28.98 1.44
N TYR A 50 22.09 -28.23 1.96
CA TYR A 50 23.47 -28.71 2.11
C TYR A 50 23.70 -29.57 3.35
N SER A 51 23.05 -29.26 4.49
CA SER A 51 23.30 -29.97 5.74
C SER A 51 22.37 -31.14 5.99
N HIS A 52 21.17 -31.13 5.40
CA HIS A 52 20.13 -32.13 5.67
C HIS A 52 19.65 -32.85 4.39
N SER A 53 20.23 -32.54 3.22
CA SER A 53 19.83 -33.09 1.92
C SER A 53 18.34 -32.95 1.62
N ILE A 54 17.69 -31.92 2.16
CA ILE A 54 16.26 -31.65 1.94
C ILE A 54 16.12 -30.96 0.58
N PRO A 55 15.29 -31.49 -0.34
CA PRO A 55 14.98 -30.84 -1.61
C PRO A 55 14.47 -29.39 -1.47
N LEU A 56 14.64 -28.59 -2.52
CA LEU A 56 14.27 -27.16 -2.52
C LEU A 56 12.77 -26.94 -2.37
N ASP A 57 11.96 -27.75 -3.05
CA ASP A 57 10.50 -27.74 -2.96
C ASP A 57 10.01 -28.03 -1.53
N GLN A 58 10.58 -29.04 -0.88
CA GLN A 58 10.27 -29.35 0.51
C GLN A 58 10.78 -28.27 1.47
N SER A 59 11.91 -27.64 1.18
CA SER A 59 12.44 -26.52 1.99
C SER A 59 11.53 -25.29 1.90
N ILE A 60 11.02 -24.96 0.70
CA ILE A 60 10.04 -23.89 0.48
C ILE A 60 8.73 -24.21 1.19
N TYR A 61 8.29 -25.47 1.14
CA TYR A 61 7.11 -25.93 1.87
C TYR A 61 7.26 -25.69 3.37
N ILE A 62 8.39 -26.06 3.97
CA ILE A 62 8.63 -25.89 5.41
C ILE A 62 8.63 -24.40 5.79
N GLU A 63 9.25 -23.52 4.99
CA GLU A 63 9.19 -22.06 5.21
C GLU A 63 7.77 -21.49 5.08
N GLY A 64 7.00 -22.08 4.17
CA GLY A 64 5.57 -21.81 4.06
C GLY A 64 4.82 -22.22 5.32
N SER A 65 4.97 -23.46 5.77
CA SER A 65 4.29 -23.95 6.96
C SER A 65 4.66 -23.16 8.22
N SER A 66 5.89 -22.67 8.35
CA SER A 66 6.29 -21.83 9.48
C SER A 66 5.72 -20.41 9.45
N GLY A 67 5.03 -20.02 8.37
CA GLY A 67 4.46 -18.69 8.20
C GLY A 67 5.47 -17.62 7.79
N SER A 68 6.67 -18.01 7.32
CA SER A 68 7.75 -17.06 6.97
C SER A 68 7.30 -16.04 5.92
N PHE A 69 6.51 -16.46 4.93
CA PHE A 69 5.97 -15.54 3.90
C PHE A 69 4.98 -14.52 4.47
N TYR A 70 4.21 -14.86 5.51
CA TYR A 70 3.33 -13.90 6.18
C TYR A 70 4.12 -12.89 6.99
N THR A 71 5.10 -13.34 7.77
CA THR A 71 5.97 -12.45 8.54
C THR A 71 6.68 -11.46 7.63
N PHE A 72 7.18 -11.93 6.48
CA PHE A 72 7.81 -11.06 5.51
C PHE A 72 6.81 -10.08 4.87
N SER A 73 5.61 -10.52 4.52
CA SER A 73 4.55 -9.64 4.00
C SER A 73 4.21 -8.52 4.98
N ILE A 74 4.07 -8.85 6.27
CA ILE A 74 3.83 -7.89 7.36
C ILE A 74 4.98 -6.89 7.45
N ALA A 75 6.24 -7.36 7.47
CA ALA A 75 7.41 -6.50 7.52
C ALA A 75 7.52 -5.57 6.30
N LEU A 76 7.22 -6.10 5.11
CA LEU A 76 7.22 -5.35 3.86
C LEU A 76 6.19 -4.23 3.88
N ILE A 77 4.96 -4.52 4.30
CA ILE A 77 3.88 -3.53 4.43
C ILE A 77 4.23 -2.47 5.48
N ALA A 78 4.73 -2.89 6.64
CA ALA A 78 5.15 -1.97 7.70
C ALA A 78 6.27 -1.02 7.24
N SER A 79 7.21 -1.52 6.44
CA SER A 79 8.29 -0.68 5.88
C SER A 79 7.77 0.42 4.94
N ALA A 80 6.64 0.19 4.29
CA ALA A 80 6.00 1.14 3.37
C ALA A 80 5.17 2.21 4.12
N LEU A 81 4.53 1.82 5.23
CA LEU A 81 3.67 2.70 6.01
C LEU A 81 4.44 3.89 6.60
N GLY A 82 5.67 3.69 7.07
CA GLY A 82 6.49 4.77 7.65
C GLY A 82 6.66 5.96 6.71
N PRO A 83 7.28 5.78 5.53
CA PRO A 83 7.40 6.84 4.52
C PRO A 83 6.07 7.43 4.07
N MET A 84 5.01 6.62 3.97
CA MET A 84 3.67 7.09 3.62
C MET A 84 3.10 8.05 4.67
N PHE A 85 3.24 7.73 5.97
CA PHE A 85 2.82 8.61 7.05
C PHE A 85 3.67 9.88 7.13
N VAL A 86 4.99 9.78 6.98
CA VAL A 86 5.88 10.97 6.95
C VAL A 86 5.44 11.92 5.85
N THR A 87 5.16 11.39 4.66
CA THR A 87 4.69 12.19 3.53
C THR A 87 3.28 12.72 3.74
N PHE A 88 2.45 12.04 4.53
CA PHE A 88 1.11 12.49 4.89
C PHE A 88 1.11 13.70 5.85
N PHE A 89 2.10 13.77 6.76
CA PHE A 89 2.26 14.89 7.70
C PHE A 89 3.15 16.02 7.15
N SER A 90 3.53 15.98 5.88
CA SER A 90 4.28 17.05 5.19
C SER A 90 3.44 18.33 5.09
N SER A 91 4.11 19.49 5.16
CA SER A 91 3.50 20.82 5.05
C SER A 91 2.83 21.09 3.70
N LYS A 92 3.23 20.38 2.64
CA LYS A 92 2.55 20.36 1.34
C LYS A 92 2.09 18.94 1.07
N LEU A 93 0.77 18.74 1.11
CA LEU A 93 0.16 17.42 0.96
C LEU A 93 -0.38 17.26 -0.46
N GLU A 94 0.54 17.16 -1.42
CA GLU A 94 0.20 16.79 -2.80
C GLU A 94 -0.36 15.36 -2.83
N PHE A 95 -1.31 15.07 -3.73
CA PHE A 95 -1.85 13.72 -3.95
C PHE A 95 -2.44 13.08 -2.67
N LYS A 96 -3.17 13.87 -1.88
CA LYS A 96 -3.74 13.47 -0.58
C LYS A 96 -4.62 12.22 -0.71
N THR A 97 -5.55 12.19 -1.65
CA THR A 97 -6.55 11.14 -1.81
C THR A 97 -5.91 9.79 -2.12
N ILE A 98 -5.00 9.74 -3.10
CA ILE A 98 -4.29 8.50 -3.46
C ILE A 98 -3.38 8.01 -2.33
N LYS A 99 -2.74 8.91 -1.57
CA LYS A 99 -1.95 8.55 -0.38
C LYS A 99 -2.81 7.95 0.71
N ILE A 100 -3.95 8.57 1.03
CA ILE A 100 -4.91 8.05 2.03
C ILE A 100 -5.42 6.67 1.62
N ILE A 101 -5.88 6.51 0.37
CA ILE A 101 -6.38 5.21 -0.12
C ILE A 101 -5.29 4.15 -0.03
N SER A 102 -4.06 4.48 -0.41
CA SER A 102 -2.92 3.55 -0.33
C SER A 102 -2.62 3.14 1.12
N ILE A 103 -2.64 4.09 2.06
CA ILE A 103 -2.47 3.79 3.49
C ILE A 103 -3.57 2.87 4.00
N ILE A 104 -4.83 3.14 3.65
CA ILE A 104 -5.98 2.29 4.05
C ILE A 104 -5.79 0.87 3.50
N LEU A 105 -5.45 0.71 2.22
CA LEU A 105 -5.20 -0.60 1.62
C LEU A 105 -4.06 -1.35 2.29
N LEU A 106 -2.96 -0.65 2.62
CA LEU A 106 -1.83 -1.24 3.35
C LEU A 106 -2.26 -1.71 4.75
N ILE A 107 -3.02 -0.92 5.50
CA ILE A 107 -3.50 -1.28 6.84
C ILE A 107 -4.44 -2.50 6.78
N ILE A 108 -5.37 -2.54 5.82
CA ILE A 108 -6.26 -3.68 5.63
C ILE A 108 -5.44 -4.94 5.32
N LEU A 109 -4.48 -4.85 4.40
CA LEU A 109 -3.64 -5.98 4.03
C LEU A 109 -2.74 -6.44 5.21
N LEU A 110 -2.22 -5.50 6.00
CA LEU A 110 -1.45 -5.78 7.21
C LEU A 110 -2.29 -6.57 8.21
N GLN A 111 -3.52 -6.12 8.48
CA GLN A 111 -4.43 -6.76 9.41
C GLN A 111 -4.85 -8.15 8.92
N LEU A 112 -5.18 -8.29 7.63
CA LEU A 112 -5.49 -9.59 7.03
C LEU A 112 -4.30 -10.55 7.13
N SER A 113 -3.09 -10.08 6.82
CA SER A 113 -1.87 -10.89 6.93
C SER A 113 -1.63 -11.34 8.38
N GLY A 114 -1.85 -10.46 9.36
CA GLY A 114 -1.72 -10.78 10.78
C GLY A 114 -2.77 -11.79 11.27
N ILE A 115 -4.04 -11.62 10.89
CA ILE A 115 -5.12 -12.55 11.24
C ILE A 115 -4.87 -13.94 10.65
N ILE A 116 -4.51 -14.00 9.36
CA ILE A 116 -4.29 -15.28 8.69
C ILE A 116 -3.05 -15.96 9.25
N TYR A 117 -1.97 -15.22 9.51
CA TYR A 117 -0.79 -15.75 10.20
C TYR A 117 -1.16 -16.35 11.57
N ALA A 118 -1.88 -15.60 12.41
CA ALA A 118 -2.32 -16.08 13.72
C ALA A 118 -3.22 -17.33 13.59
N ALA A 119 -4.11 -17.37 12.61
CA ALA A 119 -4.96 -18.52 12.34
C ALA A 119 -4.16 -19.75 11.88
N THR A 120 -3.11 -19.57 11.08
CA THR A 120 -2.23 -20.67 10.68
C THR A 120 -1.44 -21.22 11.86
N GLN A 121 -0.84 -20.36 12.69
CA GLN A 121 -0.08 -20.82 13.86
C GLN A 121 -0.96 -21.44 14.95
N SER A 122 -2.25 -21.05 15.02
CA SER A 122 -3.18 -21.62 16.00
C SER A 122 -3.63 -23.03 15.66
N LYS A 123 -3.55 -23.46 14.38
CA LYS A 123 -3.90 -24.84 13.98
C LYS A 123 -2.90 -25.86 14.51
N ASP A 124 -1.64 -25.47 14.66
CA ASP A 124 -0.57 -26.35 15.15
C ASP A 124 -0.65 -26.62 16.68
N LEU A 125 -1.53 -25.94 17.42
CA LEU A 125 -1.79 -26.21 18.84
C LEU A 125 -2.72 -27.42 19.07
N ILE A 126 -3.43 -27.87 18.05
CA ILE A 126 -4.29 -29.06 18.09
C ILE A 126 -3.54 -30.16 17.32
N LEU A 127 -3.23 -31.29 17.98
CA LEU A 127 -2.42 -32.39 17.42
C LEU A 127 -2.67 -32.61 15.92
N PRO A 128 -1.63 -32.60 15.07
CA PRO A 128 -1.82 -32.74 13.64
C PRO A 128 -2.30 -34.16 13.30
N ASN A 129 -3.47 -34.27 12.69
CA ASN A 129 -3.82 -35.47 11.95
C ASN A 129 -2.94 -35.47 10.69
N SER A 130 -2.05 -36.45 10.58
CA SER A 130 -0.86 -36.48 9.73
C SER A 130 -1.08 -36.56 8.22
N ASN A 131 -2.30 -36.31 7.73
CA ASN A 131 -2.69 -36.57 6.34
C ASN A 131 -3.08 -35.35 5.51
N ASP A 132 -3.09 -34.13 6.05
CA ASP A 132 -3.40 -32.92 5.28
C ASP A 132 -2.24 -31.91 5.32
N LEU A 133 -1.08 -32.31 4.78
CA LEU A 133 -0.01 -31.40 4.39
C LEU A 133 -0.43 -30.63 3.12
N THR A 134 -1.42 -29.74 3.25
CA THR A 134 -1.78 -28.81 2.18
C THR A 134 -1.18 -27.44 2.48
N PHE A 135 -0.07 -27.12 1.80
CA PHE A 135 0.38 -25.75 1.67
C PHE A 135 -0.71 -24.99 0.90
N GLY A 136 -1.50 -24.21 1.63
CA GLY A 136 -2.49 -23.34 1.02
C GLY A 136 -1.77 -22.27 0.19
N LEU A 137 -2.17 -22.14 -1.08
CA LEU A 137 -1.71 -21.07 -1.99
C LEU A 137 -1.94 -19.66 -1.41
N THR A 138 -2.68 -19.53 -0.31
CA THR A 138 -2.97 -18.30 0.42
C THR A 138 -1.72 -17.51 0.82
N GLN A 139 -0.66 -18.18 1.31
CA GLN A 139 0.58 -17.50 1.70
C GLN A 139 1.32 -16.83 0.54
N PRO A 140 1.68 -17.55 -0.53
CA PRO A 140 2.38 -16.95 -1.65
C PRO A 140 1.50 -15.92 -2.37
N ILE A 141 0.17 -16.10 -2.39
CA ILE A 141 -0.76 -15.08 -2.92
C ILE A 141 -0.66 -13.78 -2.12
N ILE A 142 -0.75 -13.85 -0.78
CA ILE A 142 -0.64 -12.64 0.07
C ILE A 142 0.73 -11.99 -0.07
N TYR A 143 1.78 -12.79 -0.21
CA TYR A 143 3.12 -12.27 -0.41
C TYR A 143 3.25 -11.51 -1.74
N VAL A 144 2.78 -12.08 -2.85
CA VAL A 144 2.78 -11.41 -4.15
C VAL A 144 1.94 -10.14 -4.14
N ILE A 145 0.75 -10.18 -3.53
CA ILE A 145 -0.11 -8.98 -3.37
C ILE A 145 0.63 -7.91 -2.57
N SER A 146 1.33 -8.29 -1.51
CA SER A 146 2.10 -7.35 -0.67
C SER A 146 3.24 -6.69 -1.45
N ILE A 147 3.98 -7.46 -2.27
CA ILE A 147 5.02 -6.89 -3.15
C ILE A 147 4.42 -5.89 -4.13
N VAL A 148 3.31 -6.24 -4.78
CA VAL A 148 2.67 -5.36 -5.77
C VAL A 148 2.16 -4.08 -5.10
N LEU A 149 1.48 -4.18 -3.95
CA LEU A 149 0.90 -3.03 -3.27
C LEU A 149 1.97 -2.12 -2.67
N VAL A 150 3.04 -2.67 -2.09
CA VAL A 150 4.15 -1.86 -1.59
C VAL A 150 4.97 -1.27 -2.75
N GLY A 151 5.16 -2.02 -3.84
CA GLY A 151 5.75 -1.47 -5.06
C GLY A 151 4.91 -0.31 -5.63
N TYR A 152 3.59 -0.41 -5.57
CA TYR A 152 2.69 0.68 -5.94
C TYR A 152 2.89 1.91 -5.05
N THR A 153 3.02 1.74 -3.73
CA THR A 153 3.24 2.89 -2.83
C THR A 153 4.59 3.56 -3.03
N PHE A 154 5.63 2.83 -3.46
CA PHE A 154 6.87 3.45 -3.95
C PHE A 154 6.58 4.42 -5.10
N GLY A 155 5.73 4.03 -6.05
CA GLY A 155 5.31 4.89 -7.16
C GLY A 155 4.54 6.13 -6.66
N VAL A 156 3.62 5.94 -5.71
CA VAL A 156 2.84 7.04 -5.09
C VAL A 156 3.77 8.06 -4.42
N LEU A 157 4.80 7.61 -3.70
CA LEU A 157 5.80 8.48 -3.07
C LEU A 157 6.68 9.24 -4.08
N LYS A 158 6.72 8.79 -5.33
CA LYS A 158 7.50 9.39 -6.42
C LYS A 158 6.64 10.16 -7.42
N LEU A 159 5.35 10.31 -7.13
CA LEU A 159 4.50 11.23 -7.89
C LEU A 159 5.05 12.66 -7.77
N ASN A 160 4.86 13.40 -8.85
CA ASN A 160 5.31 14.79 -8.96
C ASN A 160 4.15 15.61 -9.53
N ALA A 161 3.76 16.67 -8.82
CA ALA A 161 2.70 17.60 -9.20
C ALA A 161 2.85 18.13 -10.62
N THR A 162 4.08 18.43 -11.07
CA THR A 162 4.30 19.00 -12.42
C THR A 162 3.97 18.04 -13.57
N ALA A 163 3.97 16.72 -13.30
CA ALA A 163 3.73 15.69 -14.31
C ALA A 163 2.38 14.99 -14.16
N HIS A 164 1.68 15.18 -13.04
CA HIS A 164 0.48 14.41 -12.68
C HIS A 164 -0.64 15.28 -12.09
N THR A 165 -0.76 16.54 -12.52
CA THR A 165 -1.75 17.52 -12.02
C THR A 165 -3.20 17.00 -11.98
N ASP A 166 -3.57 16.12 -12.90
CA ASP A 166 -4.95 15.63 -13.08
C ASP A 166 -5.50 14.80 -11.90
N ILE A 167 -4.62 14.28 -11.04
CA ILE A 167 -4.98 13.48 -9.87
C ILE A 167 -4.64 14.19 -8.55
N ASP A 168 -4.16 15.44 -8.62
CA ASP A 168 -3.82 16.22 -7.45
C ASP A 168 -5.04 16.96 -6.91
N ASP A 169 -5.21 16.88 -5.60
CA ASP A 169 -6.41 17.37 -4.90
C ASP A 169 -6.37 18.88 -4.65
N GLU A 170 -5.22 19.55 -4.82
CA GLU A 170 -5.08 21.00 -4.60
C GLU A 170 -5.99 21.82 -5.54
N SER A 171 -6.25 21.32 -6.75
CA SER A 171 -7.22 21.95 -7.68
C SER A 171 -8.67 21.94 -7.17
N TYR A 172 -8.99 21.09 -6.19
CA TYR A 172 -10.29 21.04 -5.53
C TYR A 172 -10.36 21.96 -4.32
N ILE A 173 -9.26 22.12 -3.54
CA ILE A 173 -9.23 23.04 -2.39
C ILE A 173 -9.41 24.49 -2.86
N GLU A 174 -8.74 24.91 -3.93
CA GLU A 174 -8.95 26.25 -4.51
C GLU A 174 -10.39 26.46 -5.01
N LYS A 175 -11.07 25.41 -5.44
CA LYS A 175 -12.48 25.49 -5.89
C LYS A 175 -13.47 25.49 -4.73
N GLU A 176 -13.22 24.72 -3.67
CA GLU A 176 -14.02 24.74 -2.45
C GLU A 176 -13.87 26.08 -1.74
N ASP A 177 -12.64 26.58 -1.59
CA ASP A 177 -12.40 27.90 -1.00
C ASP A 177 -13.03 29.00 -1.88
N ALA A 178 -12.90 28.94 -3.21
CA ALA A 178 -13.56 29.90 -4.10
C ALA A 178 -15.09 29.83 -4.02
N THR A 179 -15.69 28.64 -3.90
CA THR A 179 -17.16 28.51 -3.76
C THR A 179 -17.66 28.93 -2.38
N VAL A 180 -16.89 28.67 -1.32
CA VAL A 180 -17.20 29.14 0.04
C VAL A 180 -17.05 30.66 0.13
N ILE A 181 -16.02 31.23 -0.50
CA ILE A 181 -15.84 32.68 -0.61
C ILE A 181 -16.96 33.30 -1.43
N ASP A 182 -17.32 32.75 -2.59
CA ASP A 182 -18.45 33.24 -3.40
C ASP A 182 -19.79 33.13 -2.64
N GLN A 183 -20.03 32.05 -1.91
CA GLN A 183 -21.21 31.91 -1.06
C GLN A 183 -21.22 32.89 0.11
N THR A 184 -20.06 33.18 0.70
CA THR A 184 -19.92 34.16 1.78
C THR A 184 -20.09 35.59 1.26
N MET A 185 -19.57 35.90 0.07
CA MET A 185 -19.77 37.17 -0.61
C MET A 185 -21.23 37.37 -1.03
N ALA A 186 -21.86 36.34 -1.62
CA ALA A 186 -23.28 36.37 -1.94
C ALA A 186 -24.18 36.53 -0.69
N THR A 187 -23.76 36.01 0.47
CA THR A 187 -24.46 36.20 1.75
C THR A 187 -24.29 37.63 2.27
N ASN A 188 -23.13 38.24 2.08
CA ASN A 188 -22.86 39.64 2.46
C ASN A 188 -23.48 40.68 1.51
N GLU A 189 -23.85 40.29 0.28
CA GLU A 189 -24.60 41.13 -0.66
C GLU A 189 -26.13 41.10 -0.44
N VAL A 190 -26.64 40.19 0.39
CA VAL A 190 -28.04 40.22 0.83
C VAL A 190 -28.18 41.26 1.94
N THR A 191 -28.35 42.53 1.56
CA THR A 191 -28.58 43.66 2.48
C THR A 191 -30.06 43.91 2.79
N ASP A 192 -30.96 42.99 2.43
CA ASP A 192 -32.40 43.15 2.66
C ASP A 192 -32.96 41.89 3.34
N ASP A 193 -33.21 42.00 4.65
CA ASP A 193 -33.89 40.97 5.45
C ASP A 193 -35.42 41.02 5.28
N GLY A 194 -35.93 41.80 4.32
CA GLY A 194 -37.36 42.02 4.12
C GLY A 194 -38.02 42.77 5.28
N LYS A 195 -37.23 43.33 6.21
CA LYS A 195 -37.68 44.12 7.36
C LYS A 195 -36.83 45.38 7.55
N GLY A 196 -36.59 46.11 6.46
CA GLY A 196 -36.60 47.58 6.46
C GLY A 196 -35.84 48.29 7.59
N VAL A 197 -34.61 47.90 7.89
CA VAL A 197 -33.67 48.75 8.63
C VAL A 197 -32.31 48.65 7.95
N MET A 198 -31.87 49.75 7.33
CA MET A 198 -30.53 49.85 6.76
C MET A 198 -29.50 49.98 7.88
N ILE A 199 -28.42 49.19 7.81
CA ILE A 199 -27.16 49.41 8.54
C ILE A 199 -26.12 49.94 7.56
#